data_AF-A0A975SMP6-F1
#
_entry.id   AF-A0A975SMP6-F1
#
_cell.length_a   1.000
_cell.length_b   1.000
_cell.length_c   1.000
_cell.angle_alpha   90.00
_cell.angle_beta   90.00
_cell.angle_gamma   90.00
#
_symmetry.space_group_name_H-M   'P 1'
#
loop_
_entity.id
_entity.type
_entity.pdbx_description
1 polymer ?
#
loop_
_entity_poly.entity_id
_entity_poly.type
_entity_poly.pdbx_seq_one_letter_code
_entity_poly.pdbx_strand_id
1 'polypeptide(L)'
;MDSHSPLRIAITTNNLLQVDTSFAGAKQIVFYRVGADTAEFEDCAQFKGVKKGPGGGQGKNGGCCGMGGGESSNPPQIMDKVHALAGSSVLFTLGLSDPQAVSVQEEGVFPVKMENTRSIDEVITRLQEMLQGNPPLWLRRALLRAQGQEGAATREEPVAA
;
A
#
# COMPACT_ATOMS: atom_id res chain seq x y z
N MET A 1 -2.67 12.48 27.09
CA MET A 1 -2.36 11.16 26.52
C MET A 1 -3.21 11.07 25.28
N ASP A 2 -2.68 11.61 24.21
CA ASP A 2 -3.37 11.84 22.95
C ASP A 2 -3.51 10.48 22.29
N SER A 3 -4.62 9.80 22.56
CA SER A 3 -4.99 8.53 21.94
C SER A 3 -5.30 8.79 20.46
N HIS A 4 -4.27 8.99 19.65
CA HIS A 4 -4.41 9.08 18.21
C HIS A 4 -4.91 7.73 17.70
N SER A 5 -5.99 7.73 16.88
CA SER A 5 -6.43 6.54 16.17
C SER A 5 -5.24 5.91 15.43
N PRO A 6 -5.07 4.59 15.55
CA PRO A 6 -3.97 3.93 14.88
C PRO A 6 -4.16 3.99 13.37
N LEU A 7 -3.05 4.15 12.64
CA LEU A 7 -3.05 4.19 11.19
C LEU A 7 -2.92 2.79 10.63
N ARG A 8 -3.77 2.46 9.64
CA ARG A 8 -3.56 1.28 8.81
C ARG A 8 -2.49 1.59 7.76
N ILE A 9 -1.37 0.90 7.82
CA ILE A 9 -0.27 1.04 6.85
C ILE A 9 -0.12 -0.24 6.03
N ALA A 10 0.24 -0.07 4.77
CA ALA A 10 0.51 -1.15 3.84
C ALA A 10 1.99 -1.18 3.50
N ILE A 11 2.59 -2.37 3.44
CA ILE A 11 4.01 -2.56 3.20
C ILE A 11 4.21 -3.60 2.10
N THR A 12 4.94 -3.23 1.06
CA THR A 12 5.30 -4.17 -0.02
C THR A 12 6.53 -4.98 0.35
N THR A 13 6.42 -6.31 0.25
CA THR A 13 7.52 -7.22 0.60
C THR A 13 7.41 -8.52 -0.21
N ASN A 14 8.49 -9.28 -0.33
CA ASN A 14 8.50 -10.67 -0.78
C ASN A 14 8.99 -11.63 0.31
N ASN A 15 9.51 -11.12 1.43
CA ASN A 15 10.08 -11.93 2.49
C ASN A 15 9.44 -11.73 3.88
N LEU A 16 8.47 -10.82 4.02
CA LEU A 16 7.76 -10.49 5.26
C LEU A 16 8.63 -9.89 6.38
N LEU A 17 9.90 -9.60 6.11
CA LEU A 17 10.83 -9.07 7.11
C LEU A 17 11.15 -7.59 6.87
N GLN A 18 11.17 -7.19 5.61
CA GLN A 18 11.65 -5.88 5.19
C GLN A 18 10.94 -5.45 3.91
N VAL A 19 11.02 -4.15 3.62
CA VAL A 19 10.53 -3.59 2.37
C VAL A 19 11.59 -3.83 1.31
N ASP A 20 11.57 -5.01 0.68
CA ASP A 20 12.59 -5.46 -0.28
C ASP A 20 12.19 -5.24 -1.75
N THR A 21 11.01 -4.71 -2.03
CA THR A 21 10.47 -4.76 -3.39
C THR A 21 9.62 -3.55 -3.77
N SER A 22 9.35 -3.44 -5.07
CA SER A 22 8.49 -2.41 -5.66
C SER A 22 7.03 -2.86 -5.65
N PHE A 23 6.10 -1.91 -5.78
CA PHE A 23 4.67 -2.20 -5.78
C PHE A 23 4.25 -3.17 -6.90
N ALA A 24 4.79 -2.99 -8.10
CA ALA A 24 4.57 -3.90 -9.21
C ALA A 24 5.15 -5.31 -8.95
N GLY A 25 6.37 -5.38 -8.38
CA GLY A 25 7.09 -6.63 -8.15
C GLY A 25 6.66 -7.39 -6.89
N ALA A 26 5.95 -6.74 -5.97
CA ALA A 26 5.54 -7.32 -4.71
C ALA A 26 4.64 -8.53 -4.90
N LYS A 27 5.02 -9.66 -4.32
CA LYS A 27 4.17 -10.85 -4.21
C LYS A 27 3.19 -10.75 -3.05
N GLN A 28 3.44 -9.84 -2.11
CA GLN A 28 2.58 -9.68 -0.95
C GLN A 28 2.64 -8.24 -0.45
N ILE A 29 1.51 -7.80 0.08
CA ILE A 29 1.35 -6.52 0.76
C ILE A 29 0.88 -6.85 2.18
N VAL A 30 1.66 -6.43 3.16
CA VAL A 30 1.38 -6.66 4.56
C VAL A 30 0.76 -5.41 5.17
N PHE A 31 -0.28 -5.59 5.95
CA PHE A 31 -1.00 -4.52 6.62
C PHE A 31 -0.71 -4.54 8.11
N TYR A 32 -0.35 -3.37 8.63
CA TYR A 32 -0.17 -3.16 10.06
C TYR A 32 -1.05 -2.01 10.53
N ARG A 33 -1.55 -2.14 11.75
CA ARG A 33 -2.20 -1.07 12.49
C ARG A 33 -1.18 -0.47 13.44
N VAL A 34 -0.79 0.78 13.22
CA VAL A 34 0.28 1.44 13.96
C VAL A 34 -0.26 2.65 14.71
N GLY A 35 -0.24 2.57 16.04
CA GLY A 35 -0.49 3.68 16.96
C GLY A 35 0.81 4.43 17.29
N ALA A 36 0.73 5.36 18.25
CA ALA A 36 1.92 6.09 18.72
C ALA A 36 2.93 5.16 19.43
N ASP A 37 2.44 4.18 20.17
CA ASP A 37 3.22 3.26 21.00
C ASP A 37 2.89 1.78 20.73
N THR A 38 1.89 1.51 19.88
CA THR A 38 1.46 0.16 19.52
C THR A 38 1.67 -0.12 18.05
N ALA A 39 1.89 -1.38 17.71
CA ALA A 39 1.91 -1.87 16.34
C ALA A 39 1.38 -3.30 16.31
N GLU A 40 0.36 -3.52 15.51
CA GLU A 40 -0.31 -4.81 15.39
C GLU A 40 -0.34 -5.23 13.93
N PHE A 41 0.02 -6.48 13.66
CA PHE A 41 -0.20 -7.07 12.34
C PHE A 41 -1.69 -7.24 12.13
N GLU A 42 -2.21 -6.79 10.99
CA GLU A 42 -3.64 -6.89 10.67
C GLU A 42 -3.91 -7.98 9.64
N ASP A 43 -3.29 -7.90 8.46
CA ASP A 43 -3.54 -8.84 7.36
C ASP A 43 -2.33 -8.90 6.41
N CYS A 44 -2.31 -9.88 5.51
CA CYS A 44 -1.35 -9.99 4.42
C CYS A 44 -2.05 -10.42 3.12
N ALA A 45 -2.19 -9.49 2.18
CA ALA A 45 -2.69 -9.79 0.84
C ALA A 45 -1.58 -10.37 -0.03
N GLN A 46 -1.81 -11.56 -0.61
CA GLN A 46 -0.88 -12.21 -1.51
C GLN A 46 -1.32 -12.09 -2.96
N PHE A 47 -0.36 -11.80 -3.83
CA PHE A 47 -0.53 -11.61 -5.26
C PHE A 47 0.37 -12.58 -6.02
N LYS A 48 -0.14 -13.15 -7.10
CA LYS A 48 0.69 -13.93 -8.01
C LYS A 48 1.74 -13.00 -8.61
N GLY A 49 3.02 -13.31 -8.45
CA GLY A 49 4.08 -12.53 -9.07
C GLY A 49 3.92 -12.50 -10.59
N VAL A 50 4.06 -11.31 -11.19
CA VAL A 50 4.17 -11.19 -12.65
C VAL A 50 5.44 -11.95 -13.06
N LYS A 51 5.27 -13.12 -13.71
CA LYS A 51 6.40 -13.80 -14.34
C LYS A 51 6.91 -12.85 -15.43
N LYS A 52 8.11 -12.28 -15.23
CA LYS A 52 8.84 -11.66 -16.33
C LYS A 52 9.15 -12.77 -17.32
N GLY A 53 8.33 -12.88 -18.36
CA GLY A 53 8.60 -13.79 -19.46
C GLY A 53 10.00 -13.49 -20.03
N PRO A 54 10.77 -14.51 -20.44
CA PRO A 54 12.02 -14.27 -21.13
C PRO A 54 11.70 -13.74 -22.54
N GLY A 55 11.55 -12.42 -22.70
CA GLY A 55 11.44 -11.79 -24.02
C GLY A 55 10.69 -10.46 -24.07
N GLY A 56 11.34 -9.44 -24.65
CA GLY A 56 10.76 -8.17 -25.11
C GLY A 56 10.72 -7.08 -24.03
N GLY A 57 11.16 -5.85 -24.25
CA GLY A 57 11.49 -5.10 -25.46
C GLY A 57 11.41 -3.62 -25.05
N GLN A 58 12.30 -2.81 -25.61
CA GLN A 58 12.52 -1.41 -25.29
C GLN A 58 11.28 -0.53 -25.58
N GLY A 59 10.94 0.39 -24.67
CA GLY A 59 9.91 1.40 -24.91
C GLY A 59 10.26 2.71 -24.18
N LYS A 60 11.04 3.56 -24.86
CA LYS A 60 11.19 4.98 -24.48
C LYS A 60 9.95 5.73 -24.98
N ASN A 61 9.43 6.61 -24.13
CA ASN A 61 8.46 7.69 -24.41
C ASN A 61 6.98 7.27 -24.56
N GLY A 62 6.11 7.99 -23.85
CA GLY A 62 4.68 7.73 -23.75
C GLY A 62 3.87 7.97 -25.03
N GLY A 63 2.66 7.43 -25.02
CA GLY A 63 1.62 7.72 -26.02
C GLY A 63 0.79 6.52 -26.45
N CYS A 64 -0.46 6.47 -25.97
CA CYS A 64 -1.69 5.94 -26.59
C CYS A 64 -1.72 4.54 -27.24
N CYS A 65 -2.63 3.74 -26.69
CA CYS A 65 -3.64 2.96 -27.42
C CYS A 65 -3.15 1.79 -28.30
N GLY A 66 -3.01 0.62 -27.68
CA GLY A 66 -3.15 -0.64 -28.39
C GLY A 66 -4.62 -1.10 -28.36
N MET A 67 -5.40 -0.77 -29.39
CA MET A 67 -6.54 -1.62 -29.76
C MET A 67 -5.96 -2.88 -30.38
N GLY A 68 -6.16 -4.03 -29.73
CA GLY A 68 -5.72 -5.33 -30.21
C GLY A 68 -6.20 -6.43 -29.26
N GLY A 69 -7.34 -7.04 -29.63
CA GLY A 69 -7.95 -8.12 -28.88
C GLY A 69 -7.03 -9.33 -28.71
N GLY A 70 -7.03 -9.85 -27.50
CA GLY A 70 -6.38 -11.08 -27.09
C GLY A 70 -6.86 -11.38 -25.68
N GLU A 71 -7.92 -12.18 -25.57
CA GLU A 71 -8.39 -12.72 -24.31
C GLU A 71 -7.26 -13.56 -23.70
N SER A 72 -6.54 -12.95 -22.77
CA SER A 72 -5.70 -13.67 -21.81
C SER A 72 -6.18 -13.24 -20.45
N SER A 73 -6.91 -14.16 -19.83
CA SER A 73 -7.49 -14.12 -18.50
C SER A 73 -6.43 -13.84 -17.42
N ASN A 74 -6.09 -12.56 -17.27
CA ASN A 74 -5.45 -12.01 -16.09
C ASN A 74 -5.81 -10.51 -16.04
N PRO A 75 -6.63 -10.04 -15.08
CA PRO A 75 -6.87 -8.61 -14.91
C PRO A 75 -5.54 -7.87 -14.63
N PRO A 76 -5.50 -6.53 -14.78
CA PRO A 76 -4.34 -5.75 -14.39
C PRO A 76 -4.08 -5.97 -12.89
N GLN A 77 -3.17 -6.88 -12.57
CA GLN A 77 -2.79 -7.25 -11.19
C GLN A 77 -2.40 -6.03 -10.33
N ILE A 78 -2.06 -4.91 -10.98
CA ILE A 78 -1.78 -3.63 -10.32
C ILE A 78 -3.06 -3.03 -9.73
N MET A 79 -4.18 -3.03 -10.45
CA MET A 79 -5.44 -2.50 -9.92
C MET A 79 -5.97 -3.36 -8.79
N ASP A 80 -5.85 -4.69 -8.88
CA ASP A 80 -6.20 -5.59 -7.76
C ASP A 80 -5.38 -5.27 -6.50
N LYS A 81 -4.08 -4.98 -6.67
CA LYS A 81 -3.21 -4.52 -5.58
C LYS A 81 -3.65 -3.16 -5.03
N VAL A 82 -4.05 -2.22 -5.90
CA VAL A 82 -4.53 -0.89 -5.51
C VAL A 82 -5.82 -1.02 -4.69
N HIS A 83 -6.78 -1.82 -5.15
CA HIS A 83 -8.01 -2.11 -4.42
C HIS A 83 -7.75 -2.78 -3.06
N ALA A 84 -6.74 -3.63 -2.96
CA ALA A 84 -6.35 -4.22 -1.67
C ALA A 84 -5.84 -3.18 -0.66
N LEU A 85 -5.39 -2.00 -1.12
CA LEU A 85 -4.98 -0.90 -0.23
C LEU A 85 -6.16 -0.10 0.32
N ALA A 86 -7.40 -0.38 -0.11
CA ALA A 86 -8.58 0.33 0.36
C ALA A 86 -8.64 0.34 1.90
N GLY A 87 -8.86 1.52 2.48
CA GLY A 87 -8.85 1.73 3.94
C GLY A 87 -7.46 1.83 4.57
N SER A 88 -6.38 1.69 3.79
CA SER A 88 -5.03 2.01 4.26
C SER A 88 -4.76 3.50 4.13
N SER A 89 -4.00 4.07 5.06
CA SER A 89 -3.63 5.48 5.02
C SER A 89 -2.29 5.72 4.34
N VAL A 90 -1.36 4.75 4.42
CA VAL A 90 0.02 4.90 3.94
C VAL A 90 0.49 3.61 3.27
N LEU A 91 1.25 3.72 2.18
CA LEU A 91 1.91 2.61 1.50
C LEU A 91 3.43 2.78 1.51
N PHE A 92 4.17 1.78 1.99
CA PHE A 92 5.64 1.75 1.93
C PHE A 92 6.13 0.80 0.83
N THR A 93 6.99 1.31 -0.06
CA THR A 93 7.53 0.57 -1.20
C THR A 93 8.92 1.05 -1.62
N LEU A 94 9.77 0.15 -2.14
CA LEU A 94 11.07 0.56 -2.73
C LEU A 94 10.92 1.22 -4.09
N GLY A 95 9.82 0.92 -4.79
CA GLY A 95 9.63 1.37 -6.16
C GLY A 95 8.16 1.58 -6.46
N LEU A 96 7.88 2.74 -7.05
CA LEU A 96 6.56 3.13 -7.50
C LEU A 96 6.72 3.93 -8.79
N SER A 97 5.96 3.58 -9.83
CA SER A 97 5.90 4.39 -11.06
C SER A 97 4.85 5.48 -10.93
N ASP A 98 4.97 6.58 -11.70
CA ASP A 98 4.05 7.72 -11.60
C ASP A 98 2.57 7.33 -11.81
N PRO A 99 2.20 6.48 -12.79
CA PRO A 99 0.81 6.03 -12.93
C PRO A 99 0.32 5.24 -11.71
N GLN A 100 1.18 4.43 -11.07
CA GLN A 100 0.82 3.70 -9.86
C GLN A 100 0.63 4.65 -8.68
N ALA A 101 1.49 5.67 -8.55
CA ALA A 101 1.37 6.68 -7.51
C ALA A 101 0.04 7.44 -7.60
N VAL A 102 -0.41 7.76 -8.82
CA VAL A 102 -1.72 8.38 -9.06
C VAL A 102 -2.84 7.44 -8.61
N SER A 103 -2.87 6.19 -9.07
CA SER A 103 -3.93 5.24 -8.68
C SER A 103 -3.97 4.98 -7.17
N VAL A 104 -2.81 4.92 -6.50
CA VAL A 104 -2.73 4.77 -5.03
C VAL A 104 -3.25 6.03 -4.31
N GLN A 105 -2.93 7.22 -4.82
CA GLN A 105 -3.43 8.48 -4.25
C GLN A 105 -4.94 8.66 -4.47
N GLU A 106 -5.49 8.17 -5.58
CA GLU A 106 -6.93 8.19 -5.86
C GLU A 106 -7.72 7.35 -4.84
N GLU A 107 -7.16 6.21 -4.39
CA GLU A 107 -7.69 5.42 -3.27
C GLU A 107 -7.53 6.11 -1.89
N GLY A 108 -6.89 7.29 -1.86
CA GLY A 108 -6.67 8.05 -0.63
C GLY A 108 -5.50 7.54 0.22
N VAL A 109 -4.67 6.65 -0.32
CA VAL A 109 -3.49 6.09 0.32
C VAL A 109 -2.28 6.98 -0.02
N PHE A 110 -1.46 7.32 0.97
CA PHE A 110 -0.24 8.11 0.72
C PHE A 110 0.95 7.19 0.41
N PRO A 111 1.49 7.20 -0.83
CA PRO A 111 2.66 6.39 -1.15
C PRO A 111 3.95 7.02 -0.62
N VAL A 112 4.72 6.24 0.13
CA VAL A 112 6.07 6.56 0.60
C VAL A 112 7.07 5.65 -0.13
N LYS A 113 7.81 6.26 -1.05
CA LYS A 113 8.91 5.59 -1.76
C LYS A 113 10.17 5.60 -0.88
N MET A 114 10.77 4.44 -0.68
CA MET A 114 12.05 4.28 0.01
C MET A 114 13.17 3.99 -0.99
N GLU A 115 14.35 4.56 -0.75
CA GLU A 115 15.52 4.35 -1.62
C GLU A 115 16.28 3.06 -1.29
N ASN A 116 16.24 2.64 -0.02
CA ASN A 116 16.93 1.46 0.48
C ASN A 116 15.95 0.52 1.16
N THR A 117 16.27 -0.77 1.13
CA THR A 117 15.61 -1.79 1.93
C THR A 117 15.71 -1.46 3.41
N ARG A 118 14.57 -1.50 4.11
CA ARG A 118 14.49 -1.29 5.56
C ARG A 118 13.62 -2.36 6.18
N SER A 119 13.95 -2.76 7.40
CA SER A 119 13.17 -3.73 8.14
C SER A 119 11.78 -3.17 8.46
N ILE A 120 10.77 -4.03 8.52
CA ILE A 120 9.41 -3.59 8.86
C ILE A 120 9.39 -2.90 10.23
N ASP A 121 10.15 -3.45 11.19
CA ASP A 121 10.32 -2.88 12.53
C ASP A 121 10.88 -1.45 12.52
N GLU A 122 11.89 -1.18 11.68
CA GLU A 122 12.45 0.17 11.52
C GLU A 122 11.45 1.15 10.91
N VAL A 123 10.64 0.67 9.94
CA VAL A 123 9.59 1.49 9.31
C VAL A 123 8.51 1.86 10.33
N ILE A 124 8.07 0.89 11.13
CA ILE A 124 7.08 1.10 12.20
C ILE A 124 7.63 2.05 13.25
N THR A 125 8.84 1.80 13.76
CA THR A 125 9.51 2.65 14.75
C THR A 125 9.61 4.09 14.26
N ARG A 126 10.03 4.29 13.01
CA ARG A 126 10.13 5.63 12.43
C ARG A 126 8.77 6.33 12.33
N LEU A 127 7.71 5.58 11.99
CA LEU A 127 6.37 6.13 11.93
C LEU A 127 5.88 6.53 13.33
N GLN A 128 6.14 5.70 14.34
CA GLN A 128 5.82 5.97 15.75
C GLN A 128 6.53 7.23 16.26
N GLU A 129 7.84 7.40 15.99
CA GLU A 129 8.57 8.64 16.32
C GLU A 129 7.90 9.88 15.73
N MET A 130 7.42 9.79 14.49
CA MET A 130 6.73 10.90 13.82
C MET A 130 5.35 11.18 14.40
N LEU A 131 4.64 10.14 14.88
CA LEU A 131 3.36 10.26 15.56
C LEU A 131 3.50 10.89 16.95
N GLN A 132 4.52 10.47 17.72
CA GLN A 132 4.76 10.97 19.08
C GLN A 132 5.33 12.40 19.13
N GLY A 133 6.14 12.76 18.13
CA GLY A 133 6.77 14.08 18.06
C GLY A 133 5.86 15.13 17.43
N ASN A 134 6.20 15.51 16.20
CA ASN A 134 5.43 16.48 15.43
C ASN A 134 5.12 15.88 14.06
N PRO A 135 3.92 15.30 13.86
CA PRO A 135 3.61 14.61 12.61
C PRO A 135 3.66 15.59 11.44
N PRO A 136 4.35 15.26 10.33
CA PRO A 136 4.41 16.12 9.16
C PRO A 136 3.02 16.30 8.55
N LEU A 137 2.85 17.34 7.73
CA LEU A 137 1.55 17.72 7.15
C LEU A 137 0.85 16.57 6.42
N TRP A 138 1.60 15.71 5.73
CA TRP A 138 1.04 14.55 5.04
C TRP A 138 0.50 13.51 6.03
N LEU A 139 1.20 13.28 7.16
CA LEU A 139 0.79 12.32 8.18
C LEU A 139 -0.40 12.85 8.98
N ARG A 140 -0.44 14.15 9.24
CA ARG A 140 -1.63 14.81 9.82
C ARG A 140 -2.86 14.62 8.94
N ARG A 141 -2.72 14.77 7.62
CA ARG A 141 -3.81 14.52 6.67
C ARG A 141 -4.23 13.05 6.65
N ALA A 142 -3.29 12.12 6.75
CA ALA A 142 -3.57 10.69 6.84
C ALA A 142 -4.35 10.34 8.12
N LEU A 143 -3.94 10.88 9.28
CA LEU A 143 -4.64 10.71 10.56
C LEU A 143 -6.09 11.23 10.52
N LEU A 144 -6.30 12.42 9.93
CA LEU A 144 -7.64 12.99 9.79
C LEU A 144 -8.54 12.13 8.90
N ARG A 145 -8.00 11.49 7.86
CA ARG A 145 -8.74 10.58 6.98
C ARG A 145 -9.04 9.24 7.66
N ALA A 146 -8.07 8.67 8.36
CA ALA A 146 -8.25 7.41 9.10
C ALA A 146 -9.40 7.53 10.10
N GLN A 147 -9.46 8.62 10.87
CA GLN A 147 -10.56 8.90 11.80
C GLN A 147 -11.94 8.99 11.12
N GLY A 148 -12.00 9.47 9.87
CA GLY A 148 -13.24 9.52 9.09
C GLY A 148 -13.65 8.16 8.48
N GLN A 149 -12.70 7.25 8.27
CA GLN A 149 -12.95 5.93 7.66
C GLN A 149 -13.34 4.86 8.68
N GLU A 150 -12.84 4.93 9.93
CA GLU A 150 -13.22 3.98 10.99
C GLU A 150 -14.73 4.05 11.35
N GLY A 151 -15.37 5.20 11.16
CA GLY A 151 -16.81 5.36 11.33
C GLY A 151 -17.67 4.69 10.25
N ALA A 152 -17.09 4.34 9.09
CA ALA A 152 -17.83 3.78 7.95
C ALA A 152 -17.76 2.25 7.84
N ALA A 153 -16.74 1.61 8.44
CA ALA A 153 -16.50 0.17 8.31
C ALA A 153 -17.32 -0.72 9.27
N THR A 154 -18.20 -0.15 10.11
CA THR A 154 -19.02 -0.91 11.09
C THR A 154 -20.41 -1.32 10.60
N ARG A 155 -20.69 -1.21 9.30
CA ARG A 155 -21.95 -1.72 8.75
C ARG A 155 -21.62 -2.62 7.57
N GLU A 156 -21.75 -3.93 7.76
CA GLU A 156 -22.34 -4.94 6.86
C GLU A 156 -21.84 -6.35 7.24
N GLU A 157 -22.55 -7.02 8.16
CA GLU A 157 -22.76 -8.48 8.10
C GLU A 157 -24.19 -8.76 8.59
N PRO A 158 -25.14 -9.11 7.71
CA PRO A 158 -26.20 -10.03 8.06
C PRO A 158 -25.73 -11.43 7.66
N VAL A 159 -25.32 -12.21 8.66
CA VAL A 159 -25.25 -13.67 8.57
C VAL A 159 -26.62 -14.17 8.14
N ALA A 160 -26.72 -14.67 6.91
CA ALA A 160 -27.94 -15.27 6.39
C ALA A 160 -28.17 -16.61 7.11
N ALA A 161 -29.31 -16.69 7.80
CA ALA A 161 -29.85 -17.90 8.42
C ALA A 161 -30.57 -18.78 7.39
#